data_AF-A0A9E5A383-F1
#
_entry.id   AF-A0A9E5A383-F1
#
_cell.length_a   1.000
_cell.length_b   1.000
_cell.length_c   1.000
_cell.angle_alpha   90.00
_cell.angle_beta   90.00
_cell.angle_gamma   90.00
#
_symmetry.space_group_name_H-M   'P 1'
#
loop_
_entity.id
_entity.type
_entity.pdbx_description
1 polymer ?
#
loop_
_entity_poly.entity_id
_entity_poly.type
_entity_poly.pdbx_seq_one_letter_code
_entity_poly.pdbx_strand_id
1 'polypeptide(L)'
;MHHDKKFAVVNPSKMCQPMGAIQALLGVKDSMPLIHGSQGCSTYIRFQLTRHFREPIEVASTSMSEKTVIYGGEFNLMKALKNITEKQSPSMIAVTSSCLTETIGDDMVGIIEKFEDANLDKELPVIIPISTPSYVESHVEGYNRTIKALVEHLATPTVENGKINIITGNISPADVKEVKNILKEMDCESIILTDTSENLDAPLTEDALSLYNGGTTIEEIEDTANSLGTISLSKHVDSAGVFLEKKFGVKSISGPIPIGLENTDSFVKSVSELGDLEIPESIEKDRGRLIDTMVDAHSYNYHRKVAIFGDPDFVSGLTRFTCEMGMIPTVVCTGTESKRFIEDINNISEEKGVSPTILAGGDLYDMHREIKEAGADILIGNAYGASIAQEENIPLFRVGFPVFDRLGAQRISVLGYTGGIDFVDKLTNTILDFYYDEAGYEIEEPEEVVEEFAREEI
;
A
#
# COMPACT_ATOMS: atom_id res chain seq x y z
N MET A 1 4.00 31.48 3.81
CA MET A 1 2.94 30.70 3.11
C MET A 1 1.60 31.32 3.44
N HIS A 2 1.00 32.04 2.49
CA HIS A 2 -0.44 32.31 2.55
C HIS A 2 -1.13 30.96 2.39
N HIS A 3 -1.66 30.39 3.46
CA HIS A 3 -2.68 29.35 3.32
C HIS A 3 -3.94 30.05 2.83
N ASP A 4 -4.12 30.11 1.51
CA ASP A 4 -5.45 30.31 0.98
C ASP A 4 -6.34 29.22 1.59
N LYS A 5 -7.33 29.64 2.38
CA LYS A 5 -8.25 28.71 3.01
C LYS A 5 -8.93 27.90 1.91
N LYS A 6 -8.59 26.62 1.84
CA LYS A 6 -9.19 25.67 0.90
C LYS A 6 -10.49 25.14 1.51
N PHE A 7 -11.63 25.48 0.88
CA PHE A 7 -12.97 25.08 1.32
C PHE A 7 -13.54 23.89 0.55
N ALA A 8 -12.85 23.44 -0.49
CA ALA A 8 -13.28 22.34 -1.34
C ALA A 8 -12.09 21.42 -1.64
N VAL A 9 -12.36 20.12 -1.69
CA VAL A 9 -11.41 19.08 -2.12
C VAL A 9 -11.89 18.55 -3.46
N VAL A 10 -11.01 18.50 -4.45
CA VAL A 10 -11.32 18.10 -5.84
C VAL A 10 -10.44 16.92 -6.21
N ASN A 11 -11.06 15.77 -6.50
CA ASN A 11 -10.37 14.50 -6.79
C ASN A 11 -9.37 14.12 -5.68
N PRO A 12 -9.85 13.76 -4.47
CA PRO A 12 -8.99 13.42 -3.34
C PRO A 12 -8.12 12.19 -3.65
N SER A 13 -6.84 12.24 -3.26
CA SER A 13 -5.93 11.09 -3.33
C SER A 13 -5.81 10.35 -1.99
N LYS A 14 -6.95 10.20 -1.29
CA LYS A 14 -7.06 9.39 -0.07
C LYS A 14 -8.45 8.79 0.08
N MET A 15 -8.55 7.73 0.87
CA MET A 15 -9.81 7.10 1.27
C MET A 15 -9.99 7.17 2.79
N CYS A 16 -11.13 6.70 3.30
CA CYS A 16 -11.44 6.72 4.73
C CYS A 16 -10.84 5.54 5.50
N GLN A 17 -10.70 5.67 6.82
CA GLN A 17 -10.11 4.63 7.69
C GLN A 17 -10.68 3.21 7.50
N PRO A 18 -12.00 2.99 7.41
CA PRO A 18 -12.52 1.63 7.22
C PRO A 18 -11.96 0.94 5.97
N MET A 19 -11.63 1.67 4.89
CA MET A 19 -10.99 1.06 3.72
C MET A 19 -9.69 0.34 4.09
N GLY A 20 -8.77 1.03 4.79
CA GLY A 20 -7.48 0.46 5.15
C GLY A 20 -7.59 -0.60 6.24
N ALA A 21 -8.57 -0.48 7.13
CA ALA A 21 -8.86 -1.53 8.11
C ALA A 21 -9.30 -2.83 7.43
N ILE A 22 -10.20 -2.75 6.46
CA ILE A 22 -10.59 -3.90 5.65
C ILE A 22 -9.38 -4.46 4.89
N GLN A 23 -8.54 -3.61 4.27
CA GLN A 23 -7.33 -4.07 3.56
C GLN A 23 -6.38 -4.87 4.46
N ALA A 24 -6.17 -4.44 5.71
CA ALA A 24 -5.39 -5.20 6.70
C ALA A 24 -6.07 -6.54 7.04
N LEU A 25 -7.38 -6.54 7.29
CA LEU A 25 -8.12 -7.75 7.67
C LEU A 25 -8.18 -8.81 6.57
N LEU A 26 -8.08 -8.43 5.29
CA LEU A 26 -7.96 -9.37 4.17
C LEU A 26 -6.67 -10.20 4.22
N GLY A 27 -5.67 -9.76 5.01
CA GLY A 27 -4.45 -10.52 5.27
C GLY A 27 -4.53 -11.46 6.47
N VAL A 28 -5.68 -11.54 7.16
CA VAL A 28 -5.88 -12.46 8.30
C VAL A 28 -6.69 -13.66 7.84
N LYS A 29 -6.19 -14.85 8.16
CA LYS A 29 -6.83 -16.11 7.81
C LYS A 29 -8.19 -16.25 8.49
N ASP A 30 -9.19 -16.67 7.71
CA ASP A 30 -10.54 -17.00 8.17
C ASP A 30 -11.17 -15.90 9.06
N SER A 31 -10.93 -14.64 8.65
CA SER A 31 -11.45 -13.46 9.32
C SER A 31 -12.63 -12.88 8.54
N MET A 32 -13.69 -12.51 9.25
CA MET A 32 -14.84 -11.78 8.72
C MET A 32 -14.77 -10.30 9.14
N PRO A 33 -14.45 -9.39 8.21
CA PRO A 33 -14.58 -7.97 8.47
C PRO A 33 -16.05 -7.55 8.57
N LEU A 34 -16.44 -6.96 9.70
CA LEU A 34 -17.79 -6.44 9.94
C LEU A 34 -17.74 -4.92 10.13
N ILE A 35 -18.40 -4.17 9.26
CA ILE A 35 -18.58 -2.73 9.44
C ILE A 35 -19.84 -2.47 10.28
N HIS A 36 -19.63 -2.00 11.51
CA HIS A 36 -20.69 -1.46 12.34
C HIS A 36 -21.13 -0.09 11.80
N GLY A 37 -22.28 -0.07 11.13
CA GLY A 37 -22.74 1.13 10.44
C GLY A 37 -23.75 0.89 9.33
N SER A 38 -23.81 1.83 8.40
CA SER A 38 -24.63 1.75 7.19
C SER A 38 -24.05 0.76 6.18
N GLN A 39 -24.93 0.02 5.50
CA GLN A 39 -24.58 -0.92 4.43
C GLN A 39 -23.91 -0.26 3.21
N GLY A 40 -24.03 1.07 3.06
CA GLY A 40 -23.38 1.80 1.98
C GLY A 40 -21.85 1.69 2.06
N CYS A 41 -21.29 1.77 3.28
CA CYS A 41 -19.84 1.71 3.49
C CYS A 41 -19.26 0.37 3.05
N SER A 42 -19.88 -0.75 3.45
CA SER A 42 -19.43 -2.08 3.05
C SER A 42 -19.55 -2.29 1.54
N THR A 43 -20.64 -1.82 0.92
CA THR A 43 -20.85 -1.94 -0.53
C THR A 43 -19.77 -1.19 -1.32
N TYR A 44 -19.46 0.06 -0.96
CA TYR A 44 -18.43 0.84 -1.65
C TYR A 44 -17.03 0.26 -1.47
N ILE A 45 -16.69 -0.19 -0.27
CA ILE A 45 -15.37 -0.78 0.00
C ILE A 45 -15.19 -2.06 -0.82
N ARG A 46 -16.18 -2.97 -0.78
CA ARG A 46 -16.18 -4.18 -1.60
C ARG A 46 -16.05 -3.84 -3.08
N PHE A 47 -16.83 -2.89 -3.59
CA PHE A 47 -16.78 -2.47 -4.99
C PHE A 47 -15.39 -1.97 -5.40
N GLN A 48 -14.77 -1.11 -4.60
CA GLN A 48 -13.46 -0.54 -4.92
C GLN A 48 -12.35 -1.60 -4.90
N LEU A 49 -12.33 -2.44 -3.87
CA LEU A 49 -11.34 -3.51 -3.73
C LEU A 49 -11.51 -4.58 -4.83
N THR A 50 -12.75 -4.97 -5.15
CA THR A 50 -13.05 -5.90 -6.25
C THR A 50 -12.57 -5.34 -7.60
N ARG A 51 -12.72 -4.04 -7.84
CA ARG A 51 -12.24 -3.42 -9.09
C ARG A 51 -10.73 -3.37 -9.21
N HIS A 52 -10.02 -3.29 -8.08
CA HIS A 52 -8.58 -3.27 -8.06
C HIS A 52 -7.99 -4.68 -8.15
N PHE A 53 -8.37 -5.57 -7.24
CA PHE A 53 -7.82 -6.92 -7.14
C PHE A 53 -8.46 -7.91 -8.12
N ARG A 54 -9.68 -7.64 -8.60
CA ARG A 54 -10.48 -8.59 -9.41
C ARG A 54 -10.85 -9.88 -8.67
N GLU A 55 -10.80 -9.83 -7.34
CA GLU A 55 -11.14 -10.93 -6.43
C GLU A 55 -12.48 -10.68 -5.72
N PRO A 56 -13.18 -11.74 -5.30
CA PRO A 56 -14.37 -11.60 -4.46
C PRO A 56 -13.95 -11.03 -3.10
N ILE A 57 -14.56 -9.91 -2.67
CA ILE A 57 -14.27 -9.27 -1.38
C ILE A 57 -15.46 -9.41 -0.44
N GLU A 58 -15.25 -10.08 0.71
CA GLU A 58 -16.28 -10.25 1.75
C GLU A 58 -16.16 -9.17 2.83
N VAL A 59 -17.24 -8.40 3.02
CA VAL A 59 -17.36 -7.40 4.09
C VAL A 59 -18.80 -7.36 4.55
N ALA A 60 -19.03 -7.76 5.80
CA ALA A 60 -20.33 -7.72 6.42
C ALA A 60 -20.69 -6.30 6.90
N SER A 61 -21.98 -6.06 7.15
CA SER A 61 -22.45 -4.82 7.75
C SER A 61 -23.60 -5.05 8.72
N THR A 62 -23.62 -4.29 9.81
CA THR A 62 -24.74 -4.29 10.75
C THR A 62 -26.00 -3.62 10.19
N SER A 63 -25.91 -3.02 8.99
CA SER A 63 -27.04 -2.49 8.21
C SER A 63 -27.93 -1.53 9.01
N MET A 64 -27.31 -0.53 9.62
CA MET A 64 -28.03 0.49 10.39
C MET A 64 -28.89 1.38 9.47
N SER A 65 -30.06 1.74 9.97
CA SER A 65 -31.02 2.63 9.33
C SER A 65 -31.31 3.83 10.23
N GLU A 66 -32.02 4.84 9.73
CA GLU A 66 -32.39 6.03 10.51
C GLU A 66 -33.07 5.68 11.85
N LYS A 67 -33.90 4.63 11.88
CA LYS A 67 -34.57 4.19 13.11
C LYS A 67 -33.60 3.66 14.17
N THR A 68 -32.54 2.98 13.77
CA THR A 68 -31.56 2.38 14.69
C THR A 68 -30.55 3.41 15.18
N VAL A 69 -30.37 4.50 14.44
CA VAL A 69 -29.53 5.65 14.86
C VAL A 69 -30.10 6.34 16.10
N ILE A 70 -31.43 6.39 16.27
CA ILE A 70 -32.08 7.04 17.42
C ILE A 70 -31.77 6.33 18.74
N TYR A 71 -31.69 4.99 18.72
CA TYR A 71 -31.60 4.15 19.92
C TYR A 71 -30.21 3.53 20.13
N GLY A 72 -29.25 3.80 19.22
CA GLY A 72 -27.95 3.15 19.19
C GLY A 72 -27.94 1.83 18.42
N GLY A 73 -26.74 1.42 18.00
CA GLY A 73 -26.50 0.27 17.14
C GLY A 73 -26.46 -1.09 17.83
N GLU A 74 -26.69 -1.18 19.14
CA GLU A 74 -26.54 -2.41 19.94
C GLU A 74 -27.28 -3.61 19.33
N PHE A 75 -28.59 -3.47 19.07
CA PHE A 75 -29.39 -4.57 18.51
C PHE A 75 -28.86 -5.03 17.14
N ASN A 76 -28.40 -4.08 16.32
CA ASN A 76 -27.87 -4.38 15.00
C ASN A 76 -26.56 -5.15 15.08
N LEU A 77 -25.65 -4.74 15.96
CA LEU A 77 -24.36 -5.41 16.14
C LEU A 77 -24.55 -6.81 16.72
N MET A 78 -25.31 -6.97 17.82
CA MET A 78 -25.58 -8.29 18.40
C MET A 78 -26.23 -9.25 17.39
N LYS A 79 -27.17 -8.75 16.59
CA LYS A 79 -27.82 -9.55 15.54
C LYS A 79 -26.85 -9.93 14.42
N ALA A 80 -25.96 -9.02 14.02
CA ALA A 80 -24.96 -9.30 12.99
C ALA A 80 -23.94 -10.33 13.45
N LEU A 81 -23.40 -10.18 14.67
CA LEU A 81 -22.48 -11.13 15.30
C LEU A 81 -23.11 -12.53 15.32
N LYS A 82 -24.33 -12.64 15.86
CA LYS A 82 -25.08 -13.90 15.86
C LYS A 82 -25.19 -14.54 14.48
N ASN A 83 -25.62 -13.75 13.48
CA ASN A 83 -25.82 -14.28 12.12
C ASN A 83 -24.52 -14.75 11.47
N ILE A 84 -23.42 -14.03 11.68
CA ILE A 84 -22.10 -14.38 11.13
C ILE A 84 -21.60 -15.65 11.80
N THR A 85 -21.63 -15.72 13.13
CA THR A 85 -21.24 -16.90 13.91
C THR A 85 -22.03 -18.14 13.50
N GLU A 86 -23.35 -18.03 13.31
CA GLU A 86 -24.22 -19.18 12.98
C GLU A 86 -24.16 -19.61 11.49
N LYS A 87 -23.85 -18.71 10.56
CA LYS A 87 -23.94 -19.00 9.12
C LYS A 87 -22.61 -19.15 8.41
N GLN A 88 -21.60 -18.41 8.84
CA GLN A 88 -20.27 -18.39 8.23
C GLN A 88 -19.22 -19.04 9.13
N SER A 89 -19.42 -18.97 10.46
CA SER A 89 -18.55 -19.58 11.46
C SER A 89 -17.05 -19.30 11.22
N PRO A 90 -16.65 -18.02 11.03
CA PRO A 90 -15.24 -17.67 10.87
C PRO A 90 -14.47 -17.93 12.17
N SER A 91 -13.14 -17.98 12.10
CA SER A 91 -12.27 -18.00 13.28
C SER A 91 -12.22 -16.64 13.99
N MET A 92 -12.33 -15.54 13.23
CA MET A 92 -12.32 -14.17 13.77
C MET A 92 -13.43 -13.30 13.15
N ILE A 93 -14.02 -12.42 13.96
CA ILE A 93 -14.84 -11.29 13.50
C ILE A 93 -14.17 -9.99 13.94
N ALA A 94 -13.68 -9.21 12.98
CA ALA A 94 -13.13 -7.89 13.25
C ALA A 94 -14.21 -6.82 13.00
N VAL A 95 -14.65 -6.15 14.07
CA VAL A 95 -15.72 -5.17 14.07
C VAL A 95 -15.14 -3.77 13.92
N THR A 96 -15.20 -3.23 12.71
CA THR A 96 -14.77 -1.85 12.41
C THR A 96 -15.93 -0.87 12.56
N SER A 97 -15.69 0.34 13.06
CA SER A 97 -16.72 1.38 13.12
C SER A 97 -16.86 2.15 11.81
N SER A 98 -18.05 2.71 11.58
CA SER A 98 -18.27 3.69 10.53
C SER A 98 -18.32 5.11 11.09
N CYS A 99 -18.27 6.12 10.23
CA CYS A 99 -18.52 7.50 10.65
C CYS A 99 -19.86 7.69 11.37
N LEU A 100 -20.88 6.91 11.03
CA LEU A 100 -22.19 6.95 11.68
C LEU A 100 -22.09 6.57 13.16
N THR A 101 -21.53 5.39 13.44
CA THR A 101 -21.44 4.82 14.79
C THR A 101 -20.46 5.59 15.67
N GLU A 102 -19.39 6.12 15.08
CA GLU A 102 -18.47 7.04 15.75
C GLU A 102 -19.15 8.36 16.13
N THR A 103 -20.01 8.90 15.25
CA THR A 103 -20.70 10.18 15.52
C THR A 103 -21.74 10.06 16.63
N ILE A 104 -22.49 8.96 16.68
CA ILE A 104 -23.48 8.75 17.75
C ILE A 104 -22.84 8.24 19.05
N GLY A 105 -21.59 7.78 18.99
CA GLY A 105 -20.85 7.28 20.15
C GLY A 105 -21.31 5.89 20.59
N ASP A 106 -21.57 4.99 19.63
CA ASP A 106 -21.87 3.59 19.96
C ASP A 106 -20.67 2.93 20.63
N ASP A 107 -20.88 2.38 21.83
CA ASP A 107 -19.87 1.66 22.60
C ASP A 107 -19.71 0.23 22.07
N MET A 108 -18.92 0.08 21.00
CA MET A 108 -18.69 -1.24 20.37
C MET A 108 -18.12 -2.26 21.34
N VAL A 109 -17.23 -1.84 22.24
CA VAL A 109 -16.57 -2.73 23.21
C VAL A 109 -17.63 -3.30 24.16
N GLY A 110 -18.42 -2.44 24.80
CA GLY A 110 -19.47 -2.88 25.73
C GLY A 110 -20.56 -3.73 25.05
N ILE A 111 -20.88 -3.46 23.78
CA ILE A 111 -21.85 -4.27 23.01
C ILE A 111 -21.29 -5.67 22.72
N ILE A 112 -20.01 -5.79 22.39
CA ILE A 112 -19.36 -7.08 22.13
C ILE A 112 -19.26 -7.89 23.43
N GLU A 113 -18.82 -7.28 24.53
CA GLU A 113 -18.78 -7.94 25.85
C GLU A 113 -20.16 -8.49 26.24
N LYS A 114 -21.21 -7.69 26.04
CA LYS A 114 -22.60 -8.12 26.29
C LYS A 114 -23.03 -9.30 25.40
N PHE A 115 -22.56 -9.35 24.15
CA PHE A 115 -22.83 -10.46 23.25
C PHE A 115 -22.12 -11.74 23.70
N GLU A 116 -20.86 -11.64 24.13
CA GLU A 116 -20.07 -12.75 24.65
C GLU A 116 -20.67 -13.30 25.96
N ASP A 117 -21.00 -12.42 26.91
CA ASP A 117 -21.68 -12.77 28.17
C ASP A 117 -23.00 -13.51 27.95
N ALA A 118 -23.75 -13.15 26.91
CA ALA A 118 -25.02 -13.76 26.57
C ALA A 118 -24.88 -15.13 25.86
N ASN A 119 -23.67 -15.54 25.48
CA ASN A 119 -23.40 -16.77 24.73
C ASN A 119 -22.21 -17.58 25.30
N LEU A 120 -21.96 -17.50 26.61
CA LEU A 120 -20.88 -18.24 27.31
C LEU A 120 -20.93 -19.77 27.13
N ASP A 121 -22.09 -20.32 26.77
CA ASP A 121 -22.30 -21.75 26.50
C ASP A 121 -21.94 -22.18 25.08
N LYS A 122 -21.49 -21.24 24.23
CA LYS A 122 -21.17 -21.48 22.83
C LYS A 122 -19.71 -21.17 22.54
N GLU A 123 -19.17 -21.88 21.56
CA GLU A 123 -17.91 -21.54 20.94
C GLU A 123 -18.13 -20.31 20.04
N LEU A 124 -17.48 -19.20 20.38
CA LEU A 124 -17.56 -17.96 19.63
C LEU A 124 -16.24 -17.73 18.88
N PRO A 125 -16.28 -17.08 17.71
CA PRO A 125 -15.07 -16.56 17.09
C PRO A 125 -14.40 -15.54 18.01
N VAL A 126 -13.12 -15.29 17.77
CA VAL A 126 -12.42 -14.14 18.34
C VAL A 126 -13.07 -12.85 17.79
N ILE A 127 -13.57 -11.97 18.66
CA ILE A 127 -14.22 -10.72 18.25
C ILE A 127 -13.35 -9.52 18.65
N ILE A 128 -12.90 -8.73 17.67
CA ILE A 128 -12.00 -7.59 17.91
C ILE A 128 -12.66 -6.28 17.48
N PRO A 129 -12.92 -5.33 18.41
CA PRO A 129 -13.38 -3.99 18.07
C PRO A 129 -12.24 -3.11 17.54
N ILE A 130 -12.49 -2.38 16.45
CA ILE A 130 -11.53 -1.48 15.81
C ILE A 130 -12.22 -0.15 15.50
N SER A 131 -11.83 0.93 16.19
CA SER A 131 -12.36 2.28 15.95
C SER A 131 -11.70 2.91 14.72
N THR A 132 -12.52 3.16 13.68
CA THR A 132 -12.12 3.68 12.37
C THR A 132 -12.94 4.92 11.92
N PRO A 133 -12.87 6.05 12.65
CA PRO A 133 -13.59 7.27 12.29
C PRO A 133 -13.13 7.82 10.93
N SER A 134 -14.07 7.92 9.99
CA SER A 134 -13.77 8.30 8.59
C SER A 134 -13.40 9.76 8.39
N TYR A 135 -13.69 10.64 9.35
CA TYR A 135 -13.37 12.08 9.31
C TYR A 135 -12.01 12.41 9.94
N VAL A 136 -11.24 11.40 10.36
CA VAL A 136 -9.88 11.55 10.90
C VAL A 136 -8.90 10.87 9.94
N GLU A 137 -7.86 11.60 9.54
CA GLU A 137 -6.77 11.08 8.69
C GLU A 137 -7.24 10.42 7.38
N SER A 138 -6.80 9.19 7.11
CA SER A 138 -7.03 8.44 5.87
C SER A 138 -7.04 6.92 6.09
N HIS A 139 -7.19 6.15 5.02
CA HIS A 139 -7.11 4.69 5.02
C HIS A 139 -5.77 4.17 5.57
N VAL A 140 -4.66 4.91 5.42
CA VAL A 140 -3.35 4.54 6.00
C VAL A 140 -3.43 4.38 7.51
N GLU A 141 -4.06 5.33 8.21
CA GLU A 141 -4.27 5.25 9.66
C GLU A 141 -5.26 4.13 10.04
N GLY A 142 -6.26 3.88 9.20
CA GLY A 142 -7.17 2.74 9.39
C GLY A 142 -6.46 1.39 9.38
N TYR A 143 -5.47 1.23 8.49
CA TYR A 143 -4.59 0.05 8.46
C TYR A 143 -3.75 -0.02 9.74
N ASN A 144 -3.07 1.07 10.11
CA ASN A 144 -2.23 1.18 11.31
C ASN A 144 -2.97 0.81 12.59
N ARG A 145 -4.18 1.35 12.79
CA ARG A 145 -5.05 1.02 13.93
C ARG A 145 -5.46 -0.44 13.97
N THR A 146 -5.68 -1.04 12.80
CA THR A 146 -6.11 -2.44 12.69
C THR A 146 -5.00 -3.38 13.12
N ILE A 147 -3.79 -3.23 12.59
CA ILE A 147 -2.65 -4.08 13.00
C ILE A 147 -2.38 -3.95 14.50
N LYS A 148 -2.43 -2.71 15.00
CA LYS A 148 -2.28 -2.46 16.43
C LYS A 148 -3.37 -3.14 17.24
N ALA A 149 -4.64 -3.03 16.85
CA ALA A 149 -5.75 -3.67 17.54
C ALA A 149 -5.59 -5.21 17.56
N LEU A 150 -5.20 -5.82 16.44
CA LEU A 150 -4.94 -7.27 16.38
C LEU A 150 -3.91 -7.70 17.43
N VAL A 151 -2.77 -7.03 17.46
CA VAL A 151 -1.69 -7.34 18.40
C VAL A 151 -2.07 -6.97 19.85
N GLU A 152 -2.79 -5.87 20.07
CA GLU A 152 -3.24 -5.44 21.40
C GLU A 152 -4.14 -6.47 22.09
N HIS A 153 -5.02 -7.11 21.30
CA HIS A 153 -5.98 -8.09 21.79
C HIS A 153 -5.43 -9.52 21.83
N LEU A 154 -4.55 -9.89 20.90
CA LEU A 154 -4.14 -11.30 20.72
C LEU A 154 -2.73 -11.62 21.18
N ALA A 155 -1.77 -10.70 21.12
CA ALA A 155 -0.38 -11.04 21.38
C ALA A 155 -0.19 -11.51 22.84
N THR A 156 0.36 -12.72 23.00
CA THR A 156 0.55 -13.37 24.30
C THR A 156 2.01 -13.75 24.53
N PRO A 157 2.62 -13.27 25.63
CA PRO A 157 4.01 -13.61 25.94
C PRO A 157 4.08 -15.06 26.44
N THR A 158 4.88 -15.88 25.77
CA THR A 158 5.17 -17.27 26.09
C THR A 158 6.68 -17.55 26.06
N VAL A 159 7.17 -18.39 25.15
CA VAL A 159 8.58 -18.73 24.94
C VAL A 159 9.06 -18.06 23.66
N GLU A 160 10.27 -17.49 23.68
CA GLU A 160 10.90 -16.91 22.49
C GLU A 160 10.86 -17.88 21.30
N ASN A 161 10.39 -17.38 20.16
CA ASN A 161 10.13 -18.21 18.98
C ASN A 161 11.25 -18.16 17.92
N GLY A 162 12.24 -17.25 18.07
CA GLY A 162 13.34 -17.06 17.11
C GLY A 162 12.95 -16.38 15.80
N LYS A 163 11.73 -15.86 15.67
CA LYS A 163 11.20 -15.24 14.45
C LYS A 163 11.33 -13.73 14.47
N ILE A 164 11.18 -13.10 13.30
CA ILE A 164 11.04 -11.64 13.14
C ILE A 164 9.62 -11.30 12.70
N ASN A 165 8.97 -10.35 13.38
CA ASN A 165 7.68 -9.83 12.92
C ASN A 165 7.91 -8.82 11.80
N ILE A 166 7.09 -8.87 10.75
CA ILE A 166 7.13 -7.93 9.63
C ILE A 166 5.77 -7.26 9.50
N ILE A 167 5.75 -5.92 9.57
CA ILE A 167 4.56 -5.11 9.29
C ILE A 167 4.76 -4.46 7.92
N THR A 168 4.00 -4.91 6.93
CA THR A 168 4.18 -4.49 5.54
C THR A 168 3.63 -3.10 5.22
N GLY A 169 2.56 -2.71 5.92
CA GLY A 169 1.71 -1.59 5.50
C GLY A 169 0.84 -1.98 4.30
N ASN A 170 0.15 -0.97 3.74
CA ASN A 170 -0.80 -1.17 2.65
C ASN A 170 -0.10 -1.28 1.29
N ILE A 171 0.40 -2.47 0.99
CA ILE A 171 1.13 -2.79 -0.25
C ILE A 171 0.39 -3.87 -1.06
N SER A 172 0.80 -4.11 -2.30
CA SER A 172 0.15 -5.12 -3.14
C SER A 172 0.44 -6.56 -2.65
N PRO A 173 -0.41 -7.54 -3.00
CA PRO A 173 -0.15 -8.96 -2.71
C PRO A 173 1.18 -9.46 -3.28
N ALA A 174 1.56 -9.00 -4.49
CA ALA A 174 2.85 -9.33 -5.09
C ALA A 174 4.02 -8.74 -4.31
N ASP A 175 3.89 -7.52 -3.79
CA ASP A 175 4.90 -6.91 -2.93
C ASP A 175 5.06 -7.66 -1.59
N VAL A 176 3.95 -8.11 -0.97
CA VAL A 176 4.01 -8.96 0.23
C VAL A 176 4.72 -10.28 -0.08
N LYS A 177 4.44 -10.88 -1.24
CA LYS A 177 5.10 -12.10 -1.70
C LYS A 177 6.60 -11.90 -1.90
N GLU A 178 7.02 -10.76 -2.44
CA GLU A 178 8.43 -10.46 -2.63
C GLU A 178 9.16 -10.27 -1.29
N VAL A 179 8.54 -9.62 -0.31
CA VAL A 179 9.06 -9.55 1.06
C VAL A 179 9.27 -10.97 1.63
N LYS A 180 8.30 -11.88 1.45
CA LYS A 180 8.43 -13.28 1.87
C LYS A 180 9.55 -14.03 1.13
N ASN A 181 9.75 -13.76 -0.16
CA ASN A 181 10.84 -14.35 -0.94
C ASN A 181 12.20 -13.93 -0.37
N ILE A 182 12.40 -12.64 -0.12
CA ILE A 182 13.64 -12.11 0.46
C ILE A 182 13.92 -12.75 1.83
N LEU A 183 12.93 -12.78 2.72
CA LEU A 183 13.07 -13.38 4.05
C LEU A 183 13.41 -14.87 3.97
N LYS A 184 12.77 -15.60 3.04
CA LYS A 184 13.06 -17.01 2.80
C LYS A 184 14.47 -17.24 2.27
N GLU A 185 14.96 -16.41 1.36
CA GLU A 185 16.33 -16.52 0.86
C GLU A 185 17.37 -16.25 1.95
N MET A 186 17.07 -15.33 2.86
CA MET A 186 17.90 -15.03 4.03
C MET A 186 17.83 -16.09 5.13
N ASP A 187 17.06 -17.18 4.95
CA ASP A 187 16.79 -18.19 5.99
C ASP A 187 16.20 -17.58 7.27
N CYS A 188 15.40 -16.51 7.11
CA CYS A 188 14.74 -15.82 8.21
C CYS A 188 13.33 -16.39 8.44
N GLU A 189 13.11 -17.02 9.59
CA GLU A 189 11.75 -17.31 10.04
C GLU A 189 11.04 -16.00 10.43
N SER A 190 9.83 -15.79 9.90
CA SER A 190 9.14 -14.51 10.07
C SER A 190 7.64 -14.68 10.23
N ILE A 191 7.02 -13.74 10.96
CA ILE A 191 5.57 -13.58 11.03
C ILE A 191 5.21 -12.32 10.25
N ILE A 192 4.56 -12.47 9.10
CA ILE A 192 4.01 -11.34 8.36
C ILE A 192 2.68 -10.97 9.01
N LEU A 193 2.62 -9.79 9.63
CA LEU A 193 1.38 -9.27 10.20
C LEU A 193 0.48 -8.77 9.05
N THR A 194 -0.63 -9.48 8.84
CA THR A 194 -1.59 -9.32 7.73
C THR A 194 -1.03 -9.66 6.34
N ASP A 195 -0.83 -10.95 6.10
CA ASP A 195 -0.33 -11.47 4.82
C ASP A 195 -1.42 -11.58 3.75
N THR A 196 -1.40 -10.66 2.78
CA THR A 196 -2.33 -10.65 1.64
C THR A 196 -1.85 -11.43 0.42
N SER A 197 -0.64 -12.01 0.45
CA SER A 197 0.02 -12.60 -0.73
C SER A 197 -0.73 -13.76 -1.37
N GLU A 198 -1.47 -14.54 -0.58
CA GLU A 198 -2.26 -15.67 -1.06
C GLU A 198 -3.73 -15.30 -1.30
N ASN A 199 -4.31 -14.45 -0.45
CA ASN A 199 -5.76 -14.21 -0.42
C ASN A 199 -6.29 -13.38 -1.59
N LEU A 200 -5.47 -12.48 -2.14
CA LEU A 200 -5.86 -11.53 -3.18
C LEU A 200 -5.25 -11.82 -4.56
N ASP A 201 -4.70 -13.03 -4.73
CA ASP A 201 -4.25 -13.60 -6.03
C ASP A 201 -4.38 -15.14 -6.02
N ALA A 202 -5.43 -15.66 -5.36
CA ALA A 202 -5.62 -17.09 -5.15
C ALA A 202 -5.95 -17.84 -6.46
N PRO A 203 -5.53 -19.12 -6.60
CA PRO A 203 -5.96 -19.94 -7.73
C PRO A 203 -7.48 -20.17 -7.70
N LEU A 204 -8.11 -20.18 -8.89
CA LEU A 204 -9.52 -20.54 -9.01
C LEU A 204 -9.71 -22.02 -8.66
N THR A 205 -10.38 -22.28 -7.54
CA THR A 205 -10.71 -23.62 -7.03
C THR A 205 -12.23 -23.75 -6.81
N GLU A 206 -12.72 -24.95 -6.52
CA GLU A 206 -14.14 -25.16 -6.17
C GLU A 206 -14.53 -24.41 -4.88
N ASP A 207 -13.56 -24.15 -4.00
CA ASP A 207 -13.72 -23.44 -2.72
C ASP A 207 -13.56 -21.91 -2.85
N ALA A 208 -13.50 -21.35 -4.08
CA ALA A 208 -13.25 -19.93 -4.33
C ALA A 208 -14.33 -18.96 -3.78
N LEU A 209 -15.45 -19.48 -3.26
CA LEU A 209 -16.53 -18.71 -2.62
C LEU A 209 -16.48 -18.77 -1.08
N SER A 210 -15.47 -19.45 -0.52
CA SER A 210 -15.25 -19.54 0.92
C SER A 210 -14.57 -18.26 1.44
N LEU A 211 -14.55 -18.09 2.77
CA LEU A 211 -13.67 -17.08 3.37
C LEU A 211 -12.21 -17.40 3.05
N TYR A 212 -11.38 -16.36 3.13
CA TYR A 212 -9.97 -16.45 2.82
C TYR A 212 -9.25 -17.46 3.73
N ASN A 213 -8.77 -18.54 3.14
CA ASN A 213 -8.11 -19.63 3.86
C ASN A 213 -6.58 -19.47 3.98
N GLY A 214 -6.00 -18.46 3.31
CA GLY A 214 -4.60 -18.05 3.45
C GLY A 214 -4.44 -16.85 4.38
N GLY A 215 -3.22 -16.33 4.47
CA GLY A 215 -2.88 -15.18 5.31
C GLY A 215 -2.45 -15.56 6.73
N THR A 216 -2.29 -14.54 7.58
CA THR A 216 -1.78 -14.68 8.95
C THR A 216 -2.80 -15.35 9.84
N THR A 217 -2.39 -16.41 10.53
CA THR A 217 -3.22 -17.14 11.50
C THR A 217 -3.36 -16.37 12.82
N ILE A 218 -4.39 -16.71 13.61
CA ILE A 218 -4.55 -16.13 14.97
C ILE A 218 -3.34 -16.52 15.83
N GLU A 219 -2.91 -17.77 15.73
CA GLU A 219 -1.78 -18.32 16.48
C GLU A 219 -0.47 -17.58 16.16
N GLU A 220 -0.24 -17.19 14.90
CA GLU A 220 0.89 -16.35 14.54
C GLU A 220 0.78 -14.94 15.13
N ILE A 221 -0.41 -14.33 15.16
CA ILE A 221 -0.58 -13.02 15.79
C ILE A 221 -0.34 -13.11 17.31
N GLU A 222 -0.83 -14.17 17.96
CA GLU A 222 -0.57 -14.46 19.37
C GLU A 222 0.93 -14.56 19.66
N ASP A 223 1.67 -15.24 18.77
CA ASP A 223 3.11 -15.50 18.90
C ASP A 223 4.00 -14.26 18.63
N THR A 224 3.44 -13.15 18.16
CA THR A 224 4.21 -11.92 17.87
C THR A 224 4.91 -11.31 19.08
N ALA A 225 4.40 -11.56 20.29
CA ALA A 225 5.03 -11.11 21.55
C ALA A 225 6.34 -11.86 21.86
N ASN A 226 6.63 -12.95 21.15
CA ASN A 226 7.76 -13.85 21.40
C ASN A 226 8.89 -13.73 20.37
N SER A 227 8.73 -12.83 19.41
CA SER A 227 9.68 -12.60 18.32
C SER A 227 10.92 -11.84 18.77
N LEU A 228 12.03 -12.05 18.06
CA LEU A 228 13.32 -11.36 18.29
C LEU A 228 13.19 -9.83 18.15
N GLY A 229 12.31 -9.41 17.25
CA GLY A 229 11.97 -8.02 17.02
C GLY A 229 10.88 -7.87 15.97
N THR A 230 10.52 -6.62 15.71
CA THR A 230 9.51 -6.23 14.72
C THR A 230 10.11 -5.21 13.75
N ILE A 231 10.02 -5.47 12.45
CA ILE A 231 10.41 -4.55 11.39
C ILE A 231 9.13 -4.04 10.71
N SER A 232 8.88 -2.74 10.79
CA SER A 232 7.81 -2.06 10.05
C SER A 232 8.38 -1.47 8.76
N LEU A 233 7.85 -1.91 7.62
CA LEU A 233 8.25 -1.44 6.29
C LEU A 233 7.61 -0.09 5.94
N SER A 234 6.62 0.36 6.70
CA SER A 234 5.94 1.63 6.49
C SER A 234 6.01 2.43 7.78
N LYS A 235 6.60 3.64 7.72
CA LYS A 235 6.72 4.52 8.89
C LYS A 235 5.36 5.02 9.35
N HIS A 236 4.33 5.01 8.51
CA HIS A 236 2.98 5.40 8.90
C HIS A 236 2.17 4.23 9.49
N VAL A 237 2.71 3.01 9.47
CA VAL A 237 2.10 1.77 9.97
C VAL A 237 3.09 1.06 10.92
N ASP A 238 3.52 1.77 11.98
CA ASP A 238 4.49 1.26 12.96
C ASP A 238 3.90 1.02 14.36
N SER A 239 2.63 1.36 14.57
CA SER A 239 2.07 1.46 15.92
C SER A 239 1.95 0.11 16.65
N ALA A 240 1.80 -0.99 15.92
CA ALA A 240 1.84 -2.33 16.49
C ALA A 240 3.24 -2.72 16.96
N GLY A 241 4.29 -2.40 16.19
CA GLY A 241 5.68 -2.60 16.61
C GLY A 241 6.02 -1.80 17.86
N VAL A 242 5.61 -0.52 17.90
CA VAL A 242 5.75 0.34 19.09
C VAL A 242 5.02 -0.23 20.30
N PHE A 243 3.84 -0.81 20.10
CA PHE A 243 3.09 -1.46 21.17
C PHE A 243 3.81 -2.71 21.70
N LEU A 244 4.28 -3.59 20.80
CA LEU A 244 5.03 -4.80 21.16
C LEU A 244 6.30 -4.46 21.95
N GLU A 245 7.04 -3.44 21.51
CA GLU A 245 8.23 -2.96 22.21
C GLU A 245 7.89 -2.47 23.62
N LYS A 246 6.86 -1.63 23.75
CA LYS A 246 6.47 -1.06 25.04
C LYS A 246 5.91 -2.08 26.01
N LYS A 247 5.12 -3.05 25.54
CA LYS A 247 4.40 -4.02 26.40
C LYS A 247 5.22 -5.28 26.67
N PHE A 248 5.95 -5.77 25.68
CA PHE A 248 6.62 -7.07 25.73
C PHE A 248 8.15 -6.99 25.56
N GLY A 249 8.71 -5.82 25.22
CA GLY A 249 10.16 -5.66 25.03
C GLY A 249 10.69 -6.16 23.68
N VAL A 250 9.80 -6.50 22.75
CA VAL A 250 10.16 -6.90 21.38
C VAL A 250 10.66 -5.67 20.62
N LYS A 251 11.97 -5.62 20.31
CA LYS A 251 12.62 -4.46 19.67
C LYS A 251 11.87 -4.03 18.40
N SER A 252 11.59 -2.74 18.25
CA SER A 252 10.88 -2.22 17.07
C SER A 252 11.81 -1.40 16.17
N ILE A 253 11.84 -1.73 14.89
CA ILE A 253 12.56 -1.01 13.83
C ILE A 253 11.52 -0.50 12.83
N SER A 254 11.45 0.81 12.64
CA SER A 254 10.54 1.46 11.68
C SER A 254 11.37 2.04 10.54
N GLY A 255 11.29 1.41 9.37
CA GLY A 255 12.09 1.72 8.19
C GLY A 255 11.26 2.29 7.03
N PRO A 256 11.93 2.80 5.98
CA PRO A 256 11.26 3.11 4.73
C PRO A 256 10.80 1.81 4.04
N ILE A 257 9.81 1.94 3.16
CA ILE A 257 9.34 0.84 2.32
C ILE A 257 10.49 0.40 1.39
N PRO A 258 10.77 -0.90 1.21
CA PRO A 258 11.92 -1.38 0.44
C PRO A 258 11.67 -1.27 -1.07
N ILE A 259 11.50 -0.04 -1.55
CA ILE A 259 11.40 0.34 -2.95
C ILE A 259 12.72 0.97 -3.37
N GLY A 260 13.31 0.46 -4.45
CA GLY A 260 14.61 0.89 -4.96
C GLY A 260 15.79 0.24 -4.24
N LEU A 261 16.99 0.68 -4.58
CA LEU A 261 18.23 0.05 -4.14
C LEU A 261 18.50 0.32 -2.65
N GLU A 262 18.52 1.58 -2.22
CA GLU A 262 18.97 1.93 -0.87
C GLU A 262 17.97 1.50 0.21
N ASN A 263 16.67 1.62 -0.07
CA ASN A 263 15.66 1.18 0.90
C ASN A 263 15.63 -0.34 1.03
N THR A 264 15.88 -1.08 -0.06
CA THR A 264 15.99 -2.55 -0.01
C THR A 264 17.25 -2.98 0.72
N ASP A 265 18.39 -2.33 0.45
CA ASP A 265 19.64 -2.54 1.21
C ASP A 265 19.41 -2.34 2.72
N SER A 266 18.67 -1.28 3.10
CA SER A 266 18.32 -1.00 4.50
C SER A 266 17.43 -2.08 5.12
N PHE A 267 16.48 -2.63 4.38
CA PHE A 267 15.61 -3.71 4.85
C PHE A 267 16.40 -5.00 5.07
N VAL A 268 17.15 -5.45 4.07
CA VAL A 268 18.01 -6.65 4.15
C VAL A 268 18.99 -6.53 5.30
N LYS A 269 19.62 -5.36 5.47
CA LYS A 269 20.51 -5.10 6.61
C LYS A 269 19.78 -5.21 7.95
N SER A 270 18.57 -4.68 8.06
CA SER A 270 17.79 -4.74 9.31
C SER A 270 17.41 -6.19 9.67
N VAL A 271 17.07 -7.01 8.67
CA VAL A 271 16.80 -8.45 8.87
C VAL A 271 18.08 -9.18 9.31
N SER A 272 19.19 -8.95 8.61
CA SER A 272 20.50 -9.55 8.94
C SER A 272 20.95 -9.21 10.36
N GLU A 273 20.89 -7.93 10.76
CA GLU A 273 21.29 -7.48 12.09
C GLU A 273 20.38 -7.97 13.22
N LEU A 274 19.07 -8.09 12.96
CA LEU A 274 18.09 -8.52 13.97
C LEU A 274 18.09 -10.04 14.15
N GLY A 275 18.28 -10.79 13.07
CA GLY A 275 18.32 -12.26 13.07
C GLY A 275 19.70 -12.85 13.29
N ASP A 276 20.77 -12.04 13.30
CA ASP A 276 22.17 -12.51 13.26
C ASP A 276 22.43 -13.45 12.07
N LEU A 277 21.93 -13.05 10.90
CA LEU A 277 21.95 -13.83 9.65
C LEU A 277 22.97 -13.27 8.66
N GLU A 278 23.70 -14.14 7.97
CA GLU A 278 24.55 -13.74 6.84
C GLU A 278 23.68 -13.42 5.61
N ILE A 279 24.05 -12.38 4.86
CA ILE A 279 23.38 -12.05 3.59
C ILE A 279 23.83 -13.07 2.53
N PRO A 280 22.92 -13.85 1.92
CA PRO A 280 23.28 -14.89 0.96
C PRO A 280 23.72 -14.30 -0.38
N GLU A 281 24.55 -15.06 -1.13
CA GLU A 281 25.05 -14.66 -2.46
C GLU A 281 23.91 -14.45 -3.48
N SER A 282 22.74 -15.07 -3.30
CA SER A 282 21.56 -14.85 -4.16
C SER A 282 21.06 -13.42 -4.07
N ILE A 283 20.93 -12.89 -2.85
CA ILE A 283 20.51 -11.52 -2.58
C ILE A 283 21.53 -10.52 -3.12
N GLU A 284 22.83 -10.79 -2.98
CA GLU A 284 23.88 -9.96 -3.58
C GLU A 284 23.80 -9.94 -5.12
N LYS A 285 23.47 -11.09 -5.74
CA LYS A 285 23.27 -11.18 -7.19
C LYS A 285 22.06 -10.40 -7.66
N ASP A 286 20.93 -10.48 -6.95
CA ASP A 286 19.72 -9.72 -7.31
C ASP A 286 19.92 -8.22 -7.13
N ARG A 287 20.63 -7.82 -6.07
CA ARG A 287 21.12 -6.44 -5.92
C ARG A 287 21.98 -6.00 -7.11
N GLY A 288 22.93 -6.83 -7.54
CA GLY A 288 23.78 -6.56 -8.70
C GLY A 288 23.00 -6.45 -10.01
N ARG A 289 21.98 -7.29 -10.21
CA ARG A 289 21.08 -7.25 -11.38
C ARG A 289 20.28 -5.96 -11.42
N LEU A 290 19.75 -5.49 -10.28
CA LEU A 290 19.05 -4.22 -10.23
C LEU A 290 19.95 -3.05 -10.68
N ILE A 291 21.20 -3.03 -10.21
CA ILE A 291 22.18 -2.01 -10.61
C ILE A 291 22.45 -2.07 -12.13
N ASP A 292 22.63 -3.27 -12.67
CA ASP A 292 22.82 -3.49 -14.12
C ASP A 292 21.62 -2.97 -14.93
N THR A 293 20.39 -3.32 -14.52
CA THR A 293 19.15 -2.82 -15.13
C THR A 293 19.05 -1.29 -15.07
N MET A 294 19.42 -0.67 -13.94
CA MET A 294 19.45 0.80 -13.83
C MET A 294 20.46 1.45 -14.78
N VAL A 295 21.62 0.82 -15.00
CA VAL A 295 22.64 1.29 -15.95
C VAL A 295 22.13 1.18 -17.39
N ASP A 296 21.51 0.06 -17.75
CA ASP A 296 20.95 -0.16 -19.09
C ASP A 296 19.82 0.83 -19.42
N ALA A 297 18.97 1.13 -18.43
CA ALA A 297 17.86 2.08 -18.57
C ALA A 297 18.28 3.56 -18.48
N HIS A 298 19.50 3.84 -18.03
CA HIS A 298 19.95 5.18 -17.66
C HIS A 298 19.76 6.21 -18.80
N SER A 299 20.11 5.86 -20.05
CA SER A 299 20.01 6.80 -21.18
C SER A 299 18.60 7.31 -21.46
N TYR A 300 17.58 6.57 -21.03
CA TYR A 300 16.17 6.91 -21.26
C TYR A 300 15.54 7.62 -20.06
N ASN A 301 15.97 7.27 -18.85
CA ASN A 301 15.43 7.78 -17.59
C ASN A 301 16.14 9.06 -17.11
N TYR A 302 17.42 9.23 -17.43
CA TYR A 302 18.23 10.35 -16.93
C TYR A 302 17.60 11.71 -17.23
N HIS A 303 17.54 12.58 -16.22
CA HIS A 303 16.97 13.95 -16.26
C HIS A 303 15.48 14.05 -16.63
N ARG A 304 14.77 12.93 -16.77
CA ARG A 304 13.31 12.96 -16.94
C ARG A 304 12.66 13.53 -15.69
N LYS A 305 11.77 14.49 -15.88
CA LYS A 305 10.97 15.09 -14.81
C LYS A 305 9.84 14.15 -14.41
N VAL A 306 9.66 13.93 -13.12
CA VAL A 306 8.69 12.95 -12.61
C VAL A 306 7.73 13.63 -11.63
N ALA A 307 6.44 13.43 -11.84
CA ALA A 307 5.42 13.72 -10.84
C ALA A 307 4.93 12.41 -10.19
N ILE A 308 4.86 12.35 -8.86
CA ILE A 308 4.55 11.11 -8.12
C ILE A 308 3.40 11.37 -7.15
N PHE A 309 2.42 10.46 -7.09
CA PHE A 309 1.38 10.54 -6.07
C PHE A 309 0.87 9.19 -5.55
N GLY A 310 0.35 9.20 -4.33
CA GLY A 310 -0.17 8.02 -3.64
C GLY A 310 -0.10 8.12 -2.12
N ASP A 311 0.02 6.96 -1.47
CA ASP A 311 0.21 6.86 -0.02
C ASP A 311 1.61 7.34 0.39
N PRO A 312 1.76 7.94 1.58
CA PRO A 312 2.93 8.73 1.93
C PRO A 312 4.25 7.93 1.88
N ASP A 313 4.33 6.75 2.51
CA ASP A 313 5.55 5.93 2.46
C ASP A 313 5.86 5.43 1.04
N PHE A 314 4.82 5.11 0.27
CA PHE A 314 4.94 4.64 -1.10
C PHE A 314 5.51 5.74 -2.02
N VAL A 315 5.01 6.97 -1.88
CA VAL A 315 5.52 8.14 -2.59
C VAL A 315 6.96 8.45 -2.18
N SER A 316 7.28 8.40 -0.89
CA SER A 316 8.67 8.57 -0.41
C SER A 316 9.61 7.53 -1.01
N GLY A 317 9.21 6.25 -1.03
CA GLY A 317 9.98 5.16 -1.62
C GLY A 317 10.23 5.34 -3.11
N LEU A 318 9.18 5.64 -3.89
CA LEU A 318 9.30 5.93 -5.33
C LEU A 318 10.11 7.20 -5.61
N THR A 319 10.00 8.23 -4.77
CA THR A 319 10.80 9.45 -4.92
C THR A 319 12.28 9.15 -4.76
N ARG A 320 12.67 8.34 -3.76
CA ARG A 320 14.06 7.92 -3.61
C ARG A 320 14.52 7.11 -4.83
N PHE A 321 13.74 6.12 -5.25
CA PHE A 321 14.15 5.24 -6.34
C PHE A 321 14.28 5.98 -7.69
N THR A 322 13.38 6.93 -7.96
CA THR A 322 13.49 7.77 -9.16
C THR A 322 14.74 8.65 -9.13
N CYS A 323 15.13 9.18 -7.97
CA CYS A 323 16.43 9.86 -7.80
C CYS A 323 17.62 8.91 -8.02
N GLU A 324 17.55 7.67 -7.55
CA GLU A 324 18.62 6.67 -7.77
C GLU A 324 18.85 6.36 -9.26
N MET A 325 17.80 6.46 -10.09
CA MET A 325 17.89 6.33 -11.54
C MET A 325 18.30 7.62 -12.28
N GLY A 326 18.60 8.70 -11.54
CA GLY A 326 18.96 10.00 -12.13
C GLY A 326 17.79 10.78 -12.74
N MET A 327 16.55 10.42 -12.39
CA MET A 327 15.35 11.20 -12.73
C MET A 327 15.20 12.39 -11.78
N ILE A 328 14.35 13.36 -12.13
CA ILE A 328 14.15 14.60 -11.37
C ILE A 328 12.69 14.65 -10.87
N PRO A 329 12.41 14.29 -9.61
CA PRO A 329 11.09 14.52 -9.03
C PRO A 329 10.79 16.02 -9.00
N THR A 330 9.70 16.44 -9.66
CA THR A 330 9.27 17.84 -9.71
C THR A 330 8.09 18.11 -8.79
N VAL A 331 7.16 17.16 -8.66
CA VAL A 331 5.99 17.26 -7.79
C VAL A 331 5.76 15.93 -7.11
N VAL A 332 5.65 15.93 -5.77
CA VAL A 332 5.30 14.75 -4.99
C VAL A 332 4.06 15.03 -4.14
N CYS A 333 3.05 14.17 -4.22
CA CYS A 333 1.74 14.42 -3.64
C CYS A 333 1.18 13.23 -2.87
N THR A 334 0.69 13.48 -1.67
CA THR A 334 -0.13 12.52 -0.91
C THR A 334 -1.40 13.17 -0.39
N GLY A 335 -2.51 12.43 -0.40
CA GLY A 335 -3.79 12.90 0.14
C GLY A 335 -3.83 12.92 1.68
N THR A 336 -2.86 12.30 2.35
CA THR A 336 -2.76 12.24 3.81
C THR A 336 -1.94 13.42 4.32
N GLU A 337 -2.45 14.16 5.30
CA GLU A 337 -1.65 15.19 5.96
C GLU A 337 -0.57 14.50 6.80
N SER A 338 0.70 14.74 6.51
CA SER A 338 1.78 14.05 7.22
C SER A 338 3.05 14.89 7.31
N LYS A 339 3.50 15.10 8.56
CA LYS A 339 4.80 15.69 8.84
C LYS A 339 5.94 14.72 8.55
N ARG A 340 5.75 13.42 8.82
CA ARG A 340 6.73 12.36 8.53
C ARG A 340 7.04 12.31 7.03
N PHE A 341 6.01 12.42 6.20
CA PHE A 341 6.17 12.49 4.73
C PHE A 341 7.00 13.71 4.30
N ILE A 342 6.70 14.90 4.84
CA ILE A 342 7.47 16.12 4.52
C ILE A 342 8.94 15.96 4.93
N GLU A 343 9.20 15.42 6.13
CA GLU A 343 10.55 15.14 6.62
C GLU A 343 11.28 14.14 5.73
N ASP A 344 10.63 13.05 5.32
CA ASP A 344 11.22 12.04 4.43
C ASP A 344 11.61 12.62 3.07
N ILE A 345 10.72 13.39 2.44
CA ILE A 345 11.01 14.01 1.14
C ILE A 345 12.12 15.07 1.27
N ASN A 346 12.15 15.84 2.36
CA ASN A 346 13.23 16.80 2.60
C ASN A 346 14.59 16.10 2.75
N ASN A 347 14.65 14.99 3.50
CA ASN A 347 15.88 14.21 3.62
C ASN A 347 16.35 13.66 2.26
N ILE A 348 15.42 13.12 1.45
CA ILE A 348 15.73 12.67 0.08
C ILE A 348 16.22 13.85 -0.78
N SER A 349 15.60 15.02 -0.64
CA SER A 349 15.94 16.24 -1.37
C SER A 349 17.37 16.71 -1.07
N GLU A 350 17.74 16.72 0.21
CA GLU A 350 19.09 17.08 0.67
C GLU A 350 20.14 16.05 0.21
N GLU A 351 19.85 14.75 0.34
CA GLU A 351 20.77 13.67 -0.03
C GLU A 351 21.01 13.57 -1.55
N LYS A 352 19.95 13.77 -2.35
CA LYS A 352 19.97 13.57 -3.81
C LYS A 352 20.13 14.88 -4.60
N GLY A 353 20.10 16.03 -3.93
CA GLY A 353 20.21 17.34 -4.58
C GLY A 353 19.00 17.69 -5.46
N VAL A 354 17.81 17.25 -5.08
CA VAL A 354 16.54 17.56 -5.77
C VAL A 354 15.67 18.47 -4.90
N SER A 355 14.67 19.11 -5.48
CA SER A 355 13.77 20.01 -4.73
C SER A 355 12.35 19.98 -5.31
N PRO A 356 11.62 18.87 -5.17
CA PRO A 356 10.23 18.78 -5.64
C PRO A 356 9.31 19.70 -4.85
N THR A 357 8.21 20.12 -5.48
CA THR A 357 7.08 20.67 -4.75
C THR A 357 6.42 19.56 -3.93
N ILE A 358 6.31 19.75 -2.60
CA ILE A 358 5.77 18.78 -1.67
C ILE A 358 4.32 19.13 -1.33
N LEU A 359 3.38 18.24 -1.69
CA LEU A 359 1.96 18.36 -1.37
C LEU A 359 1.54 17.29 -0.36
N ALA A 360 1.56 17.63 0.93
CA ALA A 360 1.08 16.77 2.02
C ALA A 360 -0.35 17.14 2.40
N GLY A 361 -1.30 16.24 2.19
CA GLY A 361 -2.74 16.53 2.30
C GLY A 361 -3.32 17.24 1.06
N GLY A 362 -2.60 17.20 -0.06
CA GLY A 362 -3.04 17.77 -1.33
C GLY A 362 -4.08 16.89 -2.03
N ASP A 363 -4.80 17.48 -2.99
CA ASP A 363 -5.63 16.73 -3.93
C ASP A 363 -5.06 16.77 -5.34
N LEU A 364 -5.65 15.99 -6.25
CA LEU A 364 -5.13 15.88 -7.61
C LEU A 364 -5.30 17.18 -8.40
N TYR A 365 -6.21 18.07 -7.99
CA TYR A 365 -6.32 19.40 -8.58
C TYR A 365 -5.11 20.29 -8.22
N ASP A 366 -4.69 20.29 -6.94
CA ASP A 366 -3.47 21.00 -6.54
C ASP A 366 -2.26 20.43 -7.27
N MET A 367 -2.11 19.10 -7.30
CA MET A 367 -1.02 18.45 -8.00
C MET A 367 -0.96 18.84 -9.48
N HIS A 368 -2.10 18.87 -10.16
CA HIS A 368 -2.17 19.26 -11.56
C HIS A 368 -1.72 20.71 -11.78
N ARG A 369 -2.08 21.63 -10.89
CA ARG A 369 -1.60 23.02 -10.94
C ARG A 369 -0.07 23.07 -10.82
N GLU A 370 0.51 22.36 -9.86
CA GLU A 370 1.96 22.34 -9.67
C GLU A 370 2.68 21.67 -10.85
N ILE A 371 2.10 20.63 -11.47
CA ILE A 371 2.64 20.02 -12.70
C ILE A 371 2.69 21.04 -13.84
N LYS A 372 1.66 21.88 -14.01
CA LYS A 372 1.66 22.93 -15.06
C LYS A 372 2.76 23.97 -14.86
N GLU A 373 3.19 24.21 -13.63
CA GLU A 373 4.25 25.17 -13.31
C GLU A 373 5.66 24.54 -13.39
N ALA A 374 5.85 23.35 -12.82
CA ALA A 374 7.17 22.71 -12.74
C ALA A 374 7.51 21.83 -13.96
N GLY A 375 6.49 21.34 -14.66
CA GLY A 375 6.56 20.33 -15.72
C GLY A 375 6.80 18.92 -15.19
N ALA A 376 6.38 17.94 -15.97
CA ALA A 376 6.68 16.52 -15.79
C ALA A 376 6.81 15.86 -17.18
N ASP A 377 7.67 14.85 -17.30
CA ASP A 377 7.76 13.98 -18.48
C ASP A 377 7.03 12.64 -18.25
N ILE A 378 6.75 12.30 -16.99
CA ILE A 378 6.00 11.10 -16.64
C ILE A 378 5.28 11.29 -15.30
N LEU A 379 4.05 10.77 -15.23
CA LEU A 379 3.28 10.69 -14.00
C LEU A 379 3.35 9.26 -13.45
N ILE A 380 3.65 9.12 -12.16
CA ILE A 380 3.69 7.83 -11.45
C ILE A 380 2.62 7.86 -10.36
N GLY A 381 1.69 6.89 -10.39
CA GLY A 381 0.66 6.75 -9.38
C GLY A 381 -0.51 5.91 -9.85
N ASN A 382 -1.67 6.07 -9.22
CA ASN A 382 -2.81 5.18 -9.44
C ASN A 382 -3.71 5.63 -10.61
N ALA A 383 -4.84 4.92 -10.84
CA ALA A 383 -5.72 5.18 -11.99
C ALA A 383 -6.37 6.57 -12.00
N TYR A 384 -6.43 7.29 -10.87
CA TYR A 384 -7.00 8.64 -10.83
C TYR A 384 -6.12 9.68 -11.53
N GLY A 385 -4.83 9.39 -11.77
CA GLY A 385 -3.92 10.26 -12.51
C GLY A 385 -4.18 10.30 -14.01
N ALA A 386 -5.06 9.43 -14.54
CA ALA A 386 -5.25 9.25 -15.98
C ALA A 386 -5.69 10.55 -16.69
N SER A 387 -6.55 11.35 -16.08
CA SER A 387 -7.00 12.63 -16.66
C SER A 387 -5.87 13.65 -16.72
N ILE A 388 -5.04 13.74 -15.66
CA ILE A 388 -3.89 14.65 -15.61
C ILE A 388 -2.88 14.27 -16.70
N ALA A 389 -2.53 12.99 -16.79
CA ALA A 389 -1.59 12.50 -17.79
C ALA A 389 -2.07 12.79 -19.23
N GLN A 390 -3.37 12.62 -19.49
CA GLN A 390 -3.97 12.94 -20.78
C GLN A 390 -3.93 14.45 -21.08
N GLU A 391 -4.25 15.31 -20.12
CA GLU A 391 -4.27 16.77 -20.30
C GLU A 391 -2.87 17.35 -20.50
N GLU A 392 -1.88 16.83 -19.77
CA GLU A 392 -0.47 17.26 -19.89
C GLU A 392 0.27 16.57 -21.05
N ASN A 393 -0.38 15.64 -21.75
CA ASN A 393 0.21 14.83 -22.83
C ASN A 393 1.52 14.14 -22.41
N ILE A 394 1.46 13.42 -21.28
CA ILE A 394 2.56 12.62 -20.73
C ILE A 394 2.08 11.20 -20.40
N PRO A 395 2.99 10.20 -20.36
CA PRO A 395 2.63 8.86 -19.94
C PRO A 395 2.28 8.78 -18.45
N LEU A 396 1.41 7.83 -18.10
CA LEU A 396 1.08 7.45 -16.72
C LEU A 396 1.55 6.02 -16.44
N PHE A 397 2.56 5.89 -15.58
CA PHE A 397 2.95 4.62 -14.99
C PHE A 397 2.02 4.28 -13.83
N ARG A 398 1.21 3.24 -14.00
CA ARG A 398 0.17 2.85 -13.05
C ARG A 398 0.73 1.96 -11.96
N VAL A 399 0.76 2.47 -10.74
CA VAL A 399 1.26 1.76 -9.57
C VAL A 399 0.55 2.27 -8.31
N GLY A 400 0.51 1.43 -7.26
CA GLY A 400 -0.17 1.73 -6.01
C GLY A 400 -1.69 1.49 -6.09
N PHE A 401 -2.44 2.14 -5.20
CA PHE A 401 -3.87 1.88 -5.02
C PHE A 401 -4.71 3.14 -5.26
N PRO A 402 -5.83 3.07 -6.00
CA PRO A 402 -6.35 1.93 -6.76
C PRO A 402 -5.99 2.00 -8.25
N VAL A 403 -5.60 0.87 -8.83
CA VAL A 403 -5.57 0.68 -10.29
C VAL A 403 -6.78 -0.16 -10.70
N PHE A 404 -7.79 0.48 -11.31
CA PHE A 404 -9.05 -0.16 -11.71
C PHE A 404 -9.29 -0.16 -13.23
N ASP A 405 -8.47 0.56 -13.98
CA ASP A 405 -8.56 0.75 -15.43
C ASP A 405 -7.56 -0.14 -16.19
N ARG A 406 -6.86 -1.03 -15.48
CA ARG A 406 -6.01 -2.12 -16.01
C ARG A 406 -6.31 -3.41 -15.26
N LEU A 407 -5.81 -4.52 -15.80
CA LEU A 407 -5.89 -5.85 -15.18
C LEU A 407 -4.53 -6.20 -14.56
N GLY A 408 -4.56 -6.98 -13.48
CA GLY A 408 -3.34 -7.48 -12.82
C GLY A 408 -2.71 -6.51 -11.82
N ALA A 409 -3.47 -5.55 -11.30
CA ALA A 409 -2.95 -4.61 -10.30
C ALA A 409 -2.43 -5.30 -9.04
N GLN A 410 -3.04 -6.42 -8.65
CA GLN A 410 -2.61 -7.25 -7.52
C GLN A 410 -1.24 -7.92 -7.73
N ARG A 411 -0.80 -8.04 -9.00
CA ARG A 411 0.41 -8.72 -9.44
C ARG A 411 1.56 -7.75 -9.76
N ILE A 412 1.37 -6.45 -9.53
CA ILE A 412 2.44 -5.46 -9.74
C ILE A 412 3.32 -5.46 -8.49
N SER A 413 4.59 -5.82 -8.65
CA SER A 413 5.59 -5.75 -7.57
C SER A 413 6.58 -4.62 -7.86
N VAL A 414 6.84 -3.78 -6.86
CA VAL A 414 7.88 -2.73 -6.89
C VAL A 414 8.80 -2.78 -5.67
N LEU A 415 8.54 -3.69 -4.72
CA LEU A 415 9.39 -3.92 -3.56
C LEU A 415 10.56 -4.85 -3.90
N GLY A 416 11.64 -4.73 -3.13
CA GLY A 416 12.81 -5.60 -3.26
C GLY A 416 13.63 -5.34 -4.52
N TYR A 417 14.69 -6.10 -4.70
CA TYR A 417 15.53 -5.99 -5.90
C TYR A 417 14.78 -6.47 -7.15
N THR A 418 14.04 -7.58 -7.06
CA THR A 418 13.27 -8.14 -8.18
C THR A 418 12.14 -7.22 -8.62
N GLY A 419 11.36 -6.68 -7.66
CA GLY A 419 10.34 -5.67 -7.97
C GLY A 419 10.95 -4.37 -8.48
N GLY A 420 12.15 -4.02 -8.01
CA GLY A 420 12.94 -2.92 -8.56
C GLY A 420 13.28 -3.11 -10.04
N ILE A 421 13.73 -4.31 -10.43
CA ILE A 421 14.04 -4.65 -11.84
C ILE A 421 12.78 -4.52 -12.70
N ASP A 422 11.69 -5.15 -12.28
CA ASP A 422 10.40 -5.10 -12.99
C ASP A 422 9.86 -3.67 -13.12
N PHE A 423 10.02 -2.86 -12.06
CA PHE A 423 9.66 -1.44 -12.09
C PHE A 423 10.49 -0.66 -13.11
N VAL A 424 11.82 -0.80 -13.12
CA VAL A 424 12.70 -0.09 -14.05
C VAL A 424 12.35 -0.45 -15.49
N ASP A 425 12.27 -1.74 -15.80
CA ASP A 425 11.94 -2.22 -17.14
C ASP A 425 10.60 -1.67 -17.63
N LYS A 426 9.56 -1.77 -16.81
CA LYS A 426 8.21 -1.31 -17.21
C LYS A 426 8.13 0.21 -17.27
N LEU A 427 8.79 0.94 -16.37
CA LEU A 427 8.80 2.40 -16.37
C LEU A 427 9.50 2.92 -17.63
N THR A 428 10.68 2.38 -17.94
CA THR A 428 11.44 2.76 -19.14
C THR A 428 10.71 2.39 -20.41
N ASN A 429 10.09 1.20 -20.49
CA ASN A 429 9.26 0.84 -21.64
C ASN A 429 8.03 1.76 -21.78
N THR A 430 7.43 2.21 -20.66
CA THR A 430 6.34 3.20 -20.70
C THR A 430 6.80 4.54 -21.29
N ILE A 431 8.04 4.96 -21.00
CA ILE A 431 8.66 6.16 -21.59
C ILE A 431 8.93 5.93 -23.08
N LEU A 432 9.50 4.79 -23.45
CA LEU A 432 9.79 4.44 -24.84
C LEU A 432 8.52 4.38 -25.68
N ASP A 433 7.49 3.67 -25.23
CA ASP A 433 6.21 3.56 -25.95
C ASP A 433 5.57 4.93 -26.24
N PHE A 434 5.83 5.94 -25.40
CA PHE A 434 5.26 7.27 -25.54
C PHE A 434 6.15 8.23 -26.35
N TYR A 435 7.47 8.19 -26.14
CA TYR A 435 8.41 9.18 -26.69
C TYR A 435 9.29 8.67 -27.83
N TYR A 436 9.36 7.35 -28.03
CA TYR A 436 10.19 6.77 -29.08
C TYR A 436 9.54 7.03 -30.45
N ASP A 437 10.28 7.71 -31.31
CA ASP A 437 9.91 7.95 -32.70
C ASP A 437 10.76 7.07 -33.62
N GLU A 438 10.12 6.06 -34.21
CA GLU A 438 10.76 5.10 -35.13
C GLU A 438 11.25 5.78 -36.42
N ALA A 439 10.66 6.93 -36.81
CA ALA A 439 11.00 7.67 -38.01
C ALA A 439 12.40 8.31 -37.96
N GLY A 440 12.99 8.49 -36.77
CA GLY A 440 14.36 9.01 -36.62
C GLY A 440 15.47 8.10 -37.16
N TYR A 441 15.13 6.86 -37.53
CA TYR A 441 16.02 5.89 -38.16
C TYR A 441 15.73 5.67 -39.65
N GLU A 442 14.77 6.37 -40.25
CA GLU A 442 14.71 6.44 -41.71
C GLU A 442 15.98 7.14 -42.19
N ILE A 443 16.88 6.37 -42.79
CA ILE A 443 17.98 6.93 -43.57
C ILE A 443 17.29 7.70 -44.69
N GLU A 444 17.28 9.02 -44.62
CA GLU A 444 16.91 9.85 -45.77
C GLU A 444 17.78 9.37 -46.94
N GLU A 445 17.15 8.74 -47.94
CA GLU A 445 17.84 8.45 -49.19
C GLU A 445 18.37 9.80 -49.68
N PRO A 446 19.69 9.93 -49.96
CA PRO A 446 20.23 11.21 -50.36
C PRO A 446 19.48 11.64 -51.61
N GLU A 447 18.75 12.76 -51.52
CA GLU A 447 18.16 13.40 -52.70
C GLU A 447 19.25 13.47 -53.77
N GLU A 448 18.97 12.89 -54.95
CA GLU A 448 19.85 13.03 -56.10
C GLU A 448 20.10 14.52 -56.30
N VAL A 449 21.29 14.98 -55.91
CA VAL A 449 21.82 16.26 -56.32
C VAL A 449 22.01 16.15 -57.82
N VAL A 450 20.98 16.55 -58.57
CA VAL A 450 21.07 16.70 -60.02
C VAL A 450 22.09 17.81 -60.25
N GLU A 451 23.33 17.42 -60.52
CA GLU A 451 24.38 18.30 -61.03
C GLU A 451 23.96 18.83 -62.41
N GLU A 452 23.23 19.94 -62.43
CA GLU A 452 23.03 20.70 -63.65
C GLU A 452 24.20 21.68 -63.83
N PHE A 453 25.39 21.12 -64.12
CA PHE A 453 26.51 21.88 -64.64
C PHE A 453 26.66 21.66 -66.16
N ALA A 454 26.40 22.74 -66.88
CA ALA A 454 27.01 23.14 -68.15
C ALA A 454 26.77 22.28 -69.40
N ARG A 455 25.91 22.81 -70.29
CA ARG A 455 26.23 22.89 -71.73
C ARG A 455 25.86 24.26 -72.28
N GLU A 456 26.85 25.15 -72.33
CA GLU A 456 26.93 26.20 -73.33
C GLU A 456 27.36 25.59 -74.69
N GLU A 457 26.82 26.18 -75.77
CA GLU A 457 27.23 26.12 -77.19
C GLU A 457 27.03 24.79 -77.98
N ILE A 458 26.05 24.76 -78.89
CA ILE A 458 26.17 25.08 -80.35
C ILE A 458 24.78 25.42 -80.90
#